data_AF-A0A8X7CPJ8-F1
#
_entry.id   AF-A0A8X7CPJ8-F1
#
_cell.length_a   1.000
_cell.length_b   1.000
_cell.length_c   1.000
_cell.angle_alpha   90.00
_cell.angle_beta   90.00
_cell.angle_gamma   90.00
#
_symmetry.space_group_name_H-M   'P 1'
#
loop_
_entity.id
_entity.type
_entity.pdbx_description
1 polymer ?
#
loop_
_entity_poly.entity_id
_entity_poly.type
_entity_poly.pdbx_seq_one_letter_code
_entity_poly.pdbx_strand_id
1 'polypeptide(L)' 'MKVVRILQKRPADLDPYVVDYYPSHEEYSKLIRVLRDLFFRDEHLDFKEGKGCLKIFGKKKAPKTRRREKKLKPREIN' A
#
# COMPACT_ATOMS: atom_id res chain seq x y z
N MET A 1 17.42 24.94 -35.00
CA MET A 1 16.86 23.58 -35.11
C MET A 1 16.21 23.15 -33.79
N LYS A 2 14.87 23.22 -33.69
CA LYS A 2 14.10 22.92 -32.47
C LYS A 2 14.11 21.42 -32.10
N VAL A 3 13.98 20.55 -33.10
CA VAL A 3 13.92 19.10 -32.94
C VAL A 3 15.23 18.53 -32.37
N VAL A 4 16.37 19.00 -32.88
CA VAL A 4 17.70 18.59 -32.39
C VAL A 4 17.85 18.90 -30.89
N ARG A 5 17.38 20.05 -30.42
CA ARG A 5 17.43 20.42 -28.99
C ARG A 5 16.51 19.57 -28.10
N ILE A 6 15.40 19.07 -28.65
CA ILE A 6 14.46 18.20 -27.92
C ILE A 6 15.06 16.80 -27.80
N LEU A 7 15.61 16.25 -28.89
CA LEU A 7 16.24 14.92 -28.89
C LEU A 7 17.56 14.88 -28.10
N GLN A 8 18.27 16.00 -28.01
CA GLN A 8 19.47 16.12 -27.17
C GLN A 8 19.16 16.15 -25.67
N LYS A 9 17.94 16.53 -25.28
CA LYS A 9 17.53 16.61 -23.87
C LYS A 9 16.84 15.32 -23.46
N ARG A 10 17.00 14.96 -22.19
CA ARG A 10 16.20 13.89 -21.59
C ARG A 10 14.72 14.31 -21.60
N PRO A 11 13.78 13.40 -21.89
CA PRO A 11 12.36 13.69 -21.77
C PRO A 11 12.02 14.08 -20.33
N ALA A 12 11.09 15.02 -20.15
CA ALA A 12 10.68 15.47 -18.81
C ALA A 12 10.09 14.33 -17.96
N ASP A 13 9.42 13.37 -18.60
CA ASP A 13 8.81 12.20 -17.92
C ASP A 13 9.85 11.19 -17.40
N LEU A 14 11.10 11.31 -17.85
CA LEU A 14 12.24 10.48 -17.44
C LEU A 14 13.20 11.26 -16.54
N ASP A 15 12.84 12.49 -16.15
CA ASP A 15 13.60 13.25 -15.18
C ASP A 15 13.50 12.55 -13.82
N PRO A 16 14.62 12.13 -13.21
CA PRO A 16 14.61 11.48 -11.90
C PRO A 16 13.90 12.32 -10.83
N TYR A 17 13.95 13.65 -10.94
CA TYR A 17 13.22 14.53 -10.02
C TYR A 17 11.71 14.33 -10.08
N VAL A 18 11.17 13.99 -11.25
CA VAL A 18 9.74 13.78 -11.48
C VAL A 18 9.35 12.34 -11.14
N VAL A 19 10.14 11.37 -11.58
CA VAL A 19 9.85 9.94 -11.38
C VAL A 19 10.03 9.52 -9.93
N ASP A 20 11.14 9.92 -9.31
CA ASP A 20 11.52 9.51 -7.95
C ASP A 20 11.05 10.52 -6.89
N TYR A 21 10.08 11.38 -7.25
CA TYR A 21 9.59 12.44 -6.38
C TYR A 21 9.06 11.89 -5.03
N TYR A 22 8.33 10.77 -5.09
CA TYR A 22 7.88 10.06 -3.89
C TYR A 22 8.72 8.81 -3.66
N PRO A 23 9.21 8.60 -2.43
CA PRO A 23 9.88 7.37 -2.09
C PRO A 23 8.90 6.18 -2.13
N SER A 24 9.42 4.98 -2.39
CA SER A 24 8.63 3.75 -2.48
C SER A 24 8.01 3.37 -1.13
N HIS A 25 6.79 3.85 -0.86
CA HIS A 25 6.09 3.62 0.41
C HIS A 25 5.87 2.14 0.73
N GLU A 26 5.76 1.28 -0.27
CA GLU A 26 5.60 -0.16 -0.06
C GLU A 26 6.83 -0.79 0.61
N GLU A 27 8.02 -0.38 0.19
CA GLU A 27 9.29 -0.90 0.72
C GLU A 27 9.44 -0.50 2.19
N TYR A 28 9.26 0.78 2.51
CA TYR A 28 9.30 1.27 3.89
C TYR A 28 8.23 0.59 4.75
N SER A 29 7.00 0.45 4.25
CA SER A 29 5.93 -0.20 5.01
C SER A 29 6.22 -1.66 5.30
N LYS A 30 6.81 -2.39 4.35
CA LYS A 30 7.22 -3.80 4.55
C LYS A 30 8.37 -3.88 5.54
N LEU A 31 9.38 -3.02 5.40
CA LEU A 31 10.53 -2.96 6.28
C LEU A 31 10.12 -2.70 7.74
N ILE A 32 9.29 -1.67 7.98
CA ILE A 32 8.84 -1.30 9.33
C ILE A 32 8.03 -2.42 9.97
N ARG A 33 7.22 -3.17 9.20
CA ARG A 33 6.50 -4.35 9.71
C ARG A 33 7.45 -5.44 10.18
N VAL A 34 8.48 -5.77 9.39
CA VAL A 34 9.49 -6.77 9.78
C VAL A 34 10.25 -6.29 11.03
N LEU A 35 10.59 -5.01 11.09
CA LEU A 35 11.27 -4.42 12.24
C LEU A 35 10.40 -4.46 13.50
N ARG A 36 9.07 -4.30 13.38
CA ARG A 36 8.12 -4.33 14.50
C ARG A 36 8.15 -5.67 15.25
N ASP A 37 8.33 -6.76 14.53
CA ASP A 37 8.40 -8.10 15.10
C ASP A 37 9.74 -8.36 15.82
N LEU A 38 10.76 -7.55 15.50
CA LEU A 38 12.10 -7.68 16.06
C LEU A 38 12.36 -6.63 17.15
N PHE A 39 12.73 -5.41 16.74
CA PHE A 39 13.33 -4.39 17.62
C PHE A 39 12.61 -3.04 17.60
N PHE A 40 11.62 -2.85 16.71
CA PHE A 40 10.91 -1.58 16.57
C PHE A 40 9.53 -1.62 17.25
N ARG A 41 9.10 -0.51 17.83
CA ARG A 41 7.75 -0.35 18.38
C ARG A 41 6.99 0.69 17.57
N ASP A 42 5.92 0.24 16.94
CA ASP A 42 5.02 1.11 16.17
C ASP A 42 3.79 1.45 17.02
N GLU A 43 3.88 2.58 17.74
CA GLU A 43 2.82 3.07 18.63
C GLU A 43 1.50 3.33 17.88
N HIS A 44 1.58 3.75 16.61
CA HIS A 44 0.40 4.04 15.82
C HIS A 44 -0.39 2.77 15.50
N LEU A 45 0.31 1.70 15.13
CA LEU A 45 -0.30 0.40 14.92
C LEU A 45 -0.81 -0.21 16.23
N ASP A 46 -0.04 -0.12 17.33
CA ASP A 46 -0.44 -0.61 18.65
C ASP A 46 -1.76 0.03 19.10
N PHE A 47 -1.90 1.34 18.95
CA PHE A 47 -3.13 2.06 19.28
C PHE A 47 -4.32 1.62 18.41
N LYS A 48 -4.07 1.41 17.11
CA LYS A 48 -5.10 0.98 16.16
C LYS A 48 -5.59 -0.45 16.47
N GLU A 49 -4.68 -1.34 16.84
CA GLU A 49 -4.97 -2.71 17.24
C GLU A 49 -5.72 -2.75 18.58
N GLY A 50 -5.31 -1.95 19.57
CA GLY A 50 -6.03 -1.81 20.83
C GLY A 50 -7.49 -1.36 20.63
N LYS A 51 -7.71 -0.35 19.77
CA LYS A 51 -9.06 0.08 19.37
C LYS A 51 -9.83 -1.03 18.63
N GLY A 52 -9.17 -1.79 17.79
CA GLY A 52 -9.76 -2.94 17.09
C GLY A 52 -10.23 -4.02 18.06
N CYS A 53 -9.40 -4.34 19.04
CA CYS A 53 -9.67 -5.31 20.09
C CYS A 53 -10.91 -4.93 20.91
N LEU A 54 -10.99 -3.66 21.37
CA LEU A 54 -12.15 -3.14 22.09
C LEU A 54 -13.44 -3.17 21.26
N LYS A 55 -13.37 -2.89 19.95
CA LYS A 55 -14.53 -3.00 19.05
C LYS A 55 -15.03 -4.44 18.91
N ILE A 56 -14.11 -5.41 18.89
CA ILE A 56 -14.44 -6.83 18.82
C ILE A 56 -15.14 -7.29 20.11
N PHE A 57 -14.57 -6.96 21.28
CA PHE A 57 -15.18 -7.26 22.57
C PHE A 57 -16.53 -6.56 22.76
N GLY A 58 -16.64 -5.31 22.31
CA GLY A 58 -17.89 -4.53 22.31
C GLY A 58 -18.91 -4.95 21.25
N LYS A 59 -18.73 -6.08 20.56
CA LYS A 59 -19.61 -6.62 19.50
C LYS A 59 -19.85 -5.67 18.31
N LYS A 60 -19.11 -4.57 18.20
CA LYS A 60 -19.12 -3.63 17.05
C LYS A 60 -18.15 -4.12 15.98
N LYS A 61 -18.31 -5.38 15.53
CA LYS A 61 -17.51 -5.92 14.42
C LYS A 61 -17.92 -5.25 13.12
N ALA A 62 -16.95 -4.75 12.37
CA ALA A 62 -17.20 -4.31 11.00
C ALA A 62 -17.80 -5.48 10.21
N PRO A 63 -18.88 -5.26 9.42
CA PRO A 63 -19.48 -6.32 8.64
C PRO A 63 -18.43 -6.93 7.70
N LYS A 64 -18.35 -8.26 7.62
CA LYS A 64 -17.52 -8.93 6.62
C LYS A 64 -17.95 -8.42 5.25
N THR A 65 -17.08 -7.70 4.56
CA THR A 65 -17.33 -7.21 3.21
C THR A 65 -17.70 -8.37 2.29
N ARG A 66 -18.93 -8.36 1.77
CA ARG A 66 -19.59 -9.34 0.86
C ARG A 66 -18.82 -9.63 -0.45
N ARG A 67 -17.70 -8.94 -0.70
CA ARG A 67 -16.91 -9.02 -1.94
C ARG A 67 -16.07 -10.29 -2.09
N ARG A 68 -15.79 -11.01 -0.99
CA ARG A 68 -14.96 -12.25 -1.02
C ARG A 68 -15.72 -13.50 -1.47
N GLU A 69 -17.04 -13.56 -1.29
CA GLU A 69 -17.84 -14.76 -1.58
C GLU A 69 -18.07 -14.98 -3.09
N LYS A 70 -18.09 -13.92 -3.90
CA LYS A 70 -18.34 -14.04 -5.35
C LYS A 70 -17.17 -14.60 -6.17
N LYS A 71 -15.96 -14.72 -5.60
CA LYS A 71 -14.77 -15.26 -6.33
C LYS A 71 -14.61 -16.78 -6.25
N LEU A 72 -15.43 -17.48 -5.44
CA LEU A 72 -15.32 -18.93 -5.20
C LEU A 72 -16.27 -19.79 -6.05
N LYS A 73 -17.13 -19.19 -6.88
CA LYS A 73 -17.89 -19.97 -7.85
C LYS A 73 -17.02 -20.21 -9.09
N PRO A 74 -16.66 -21.46 -9.43
CA PRO A 74 -16.02 -21.74 -10.71
C PRO A 74 -16.97 -21.28 -11.82
N ARG A 75 -16.44 -20.56 -12.81
CA ARG A 75 -17.19 -20.29 -14.03
C ARG A 75 -17.31 -21.62 -14.76
N GLU A 76 -18.52 -22.18 -14.79
CA GLU A 76 -18.83 -23.32 -15.65
C GLU A 76 -18.56 -22.89 -17.09
N ILE A 77 -17.61 -23.58 -17.73
CA ILE A 77 -17.28 -23.42 -19.14
C ILE A 77 -18.32 -24.27 -19.88
N ASN A 78 -19.26 -23.61 -20.56
CA ASN A 78 -20.06 -24.21 -21.63
C ASN A 78 -19.42 -23.87 -22.98
#